data_AF-A0A968C9Y9-F1
#
_entry.id   AF-A0A968C9Y9-F1
#
_cell.length_a   1.000
_cell.length_b   1.000
_cell.length_c   1.000
_cell.angle_alpha   90.00
_cell.angle_beta   90.00
_cell.angle_gamma   90.00
#
_symmetry.space_group_name_H-M   'P 1'
#
loop_
_entity.id
_entity.type
_entity.pdbx_description
1 polymer ?
#
loop_
_entity_poly.entity_id
_entity_poly.type
_entity_poly.pdbx_seq_one_letter_code
_entity_poly.pdbx_strand_id
1 'polypeptide(L)'
;RRDASEVHEAAAFHTLVRKERQRSERTNEPFSLVVFENDAGASPALPFKRLERELLERVRELDEIGWYDERRIGVLLPHTAADGAESLAEDIQAT
;
A
#
# COMPACT_ATOMS: atom_id res chain seq x y z
N ARG A 1 13.26 -9.16 5.76
CA ARG A 1 11.84 -9.58 5.84
C ARG A 1 11.16 -8.53 6.71
N ARG A 2 10.39 -7.62 6.11
CA ARG A 2 9.66 -6.58 6.85
C ARG A 2 8.64 -7.28 7.76
N ASP A 3 8.50 -6.84 9.00
CA ASP A 3 7.62 -7.45 10.01
C ASP A 3 6.21 -6.84 9.90
N ALA A 4 5.16 -7.56 10.34
CA ALA A 4 3.77 -7.06 10.24
C ALA A 4 3.54 -5.76 11.06
N SER A 5 4.48 -5.41 11.94
CA SER A 5 4.54 -4.15 12.67
C SER A 5 4.85 -2.92 11.80
N GLU A 6 5.12 -3.10 10.50
CA GLU A 6 5.41 -2.01 9.56
C GLU A 6 4.17 -1.47 8.83
N VAL A 7 2.98 -1.98 9.13
CA VAL A 7 1.73 -1.40 8.61
C VAL A 7 1.42 -0.13 9.40
N HIS A 8 1.46 1.02 8.72
CA HIS A 8 1.18 2.31 9.34
C HIS A 8 -0.30 2.48 9.67
N GLU A 9 -0.59 3.05 10.85
CA GLU A 9 -1.91 3.57 11.19
C GLU A 9 -2.33 4.68 10.21
N ALA A 10 -3.64 4.87 10.01
CA ALA A 10 -4.14 5.72 8.92
C ALA A 10 -3.58 7.15 8.93
N ALA A 11 -3.48 7.78 10.10
CA ALA A 11 -2.91 9.13 10.22
C ALA A 11 -1.43 9.20 9.82
N ALA A 12 -0.65 8.18 10.17
CA ALA A 12 0.76 8.07 9.80
C ALA A 12 0.90 7.81 8.30
N PHE A 13 0.12 6.88 7.76
CA PHE A 13 0.11 6.56 6.34
C PHE A 13 -0.25 7.77 5.46
N HIS A 14 -1.30 8.51 5.83
CA HIS A 14 -1.69 9.74 5.11
C HIS A 14 -0.59 10.80 5.15
N THR A 15 0.20 10.84 6.23
CA THR A 15 1.34 11.74 6.32
C THR A 15 2.45 11.36 5.35
N LEU A 16 2.72 10.05 5.16
CA LEU A 16 3.67 9.56 4.15
C LEU A 16 3.18 9.88 2.74
N VAL A 17 1.91 9.62 2.42
CA VAL A 17 1.31 9.93 1.11
C VAL A 17 1.44 11.43 0.79
N ARG A 18 1.15 12.31 1.75
CA ARG A 18 1.31 13.77 1.56
C ARG A 18 2.76 14.18 1.30
N LYS A 19 3.72 13.59 2.03
CA LYS A 19 5.15 13.86 1.84
C LYS A 19 5.61 13.41 0.45
N GLU A 20 5.16 12.24 0.02
CA GLU A 20 5.51 11.67 -1.29
C GLU A 20 4.91 12.49 -2.44
N ARG A 21 3.68 12.98 -2.27
CA ARG A 21 3.10 13.97 -3.20
C ARG A 21 3.94 15.23 -3.32
N GLN A 22 4.33 15.84 -2.19
CA GLN A 22 5.17 17.05 -2.20
C GLN A 22 6.53 16.80 -2.84
N ARG A 23 7.11 15.62 -2.63
CA ARG A 23 8.35 15.19 -3.27
C ARG A 23 8.16 15.12 -4.79
N SER A 24 7.12 14.42 -5.25
CA SER A 24 6.79 14.26 -6.67
C SER A 24 6.57 15.60 -7.37
N GLU A 25 5.83 16.53 -6.76
CA GLU A 25 5.61 17.88 -7.29
C GLU A 25 6.93 18.66 -7.45
N ARG A 26 7.94 18.40 -6.59
CA ARG A 26 9.25 19.07 -6.64
C ARG A 26 10.24 18.42 -7.61
N THR A 27 10.19 17.11 -7.77
CA THR A 27 11.15 16.35 -8.59
C THR A 27 10.61 16.04 -9.99
N ASN A 28 9.30 16.16 -10.19
CA ASN A 28 8.57 15.70 -11.38
C ASN A 28 8.69 14.18 -11.60
N GLU A 29 9.04 13.43 -10.56
CA GLU A 29 9.07 11.97 -10.58
C GLU A 29 7.74 11.41 -10.06
N PRO A 30 7.10 10.45 -10.75
CA PRO A 30 5.81 9.93 -10.35
C PRO A 30 5.92 9.02 -9.11
N PHE A 31 4.78 8.86 -8.46
CA PHE A 31 4.54 7.80 -7.48
C PHE A 31 3.16 7.22 -7.73
N SER A 32 2.91 6.04 -7.20
CA SER A 32 1.60 5.40 -7.26
C SER A 32 1.10 5.05 -5.87
N LEU A 33 -0.23 5.01 -5.72
CA LEU A 33 -0.91 4.58 -4.51
C LEU A 33 -1.94 3.53 -4.90
N VAL A 34 -1.73 2.29 -4.48
CA VAL A 34 -2.69 1.19 -4.68
C VAL A 34 -3.51 1.06 -3.41
N VAL A 35 -4.84 0.96 -3.54
CA VAL A 35 -5.75 0.80 -2.40
C VAL A 35 -6.53 -0.49 -2.57
N PHE A 36 -6.35 -1.39 -1.61
CA PHE A 36 -7.04 -2.68 -1.55
C PHE A 36 -8.23 -2.55 -0.61
N GLU A 37 -9.40 -2.91 -1.12
CA GLU A 37 -10.63 -3.05 -0.34
C GLU A 37 -10.94 -4.53 -0.15
N ASN A 38 -11.34 -4.89 1.07
CA ASN A 38 -11.76 -6.24 1.37
C ASN A 38 -13.30 -6.32 1.30
N ASP A 39 -13.81 -6.91 0.22
CA ASP A 39 -15.25 -7.12 -0.02
C ASP A 39 -15.87 -8.23 0.84
N ALA A 40 -15.11 -8.84 1.76
CA ALA A 40 -15.59 -9.93 2.62
C ALA A 40 -16.63 -9.41 3.64
N GLY A 41 -17.89 -9.41 3.23
CA GLY A 41 -19.04 -9.28 4.10
C GLY A 41 -18.89 -10.21 5.32
N ALA A 42 -18.84 -9.60 6.50
CA ALA A 42 -18.94 -10.21 7.84
C ALA A 42 -17.65 -10.58 8.62
N SER A 43 -16.42 -10.42 8.11
CA SER A 43 -15.25 -10.51 9.02
C SER A 43 -14.03 -9.69 8.57
N PRO A 44 -13.79 -8.50 9.16
CA PRO A 44 -12.70 -7.62 8.75
C PRO A 44 -11.30 -8.11 9.18
N ALA A 45 -11.15 -8.86 10.28
CA ALA A 45 -9.83 -9.01 10.92
C ALA A 45 -8.89 -10.10 10.32
N LEU A 46 -9.44 -11.17 9.74
CA LEU A 46 -8.64 -12.28 9.19
C LEU A 46 -8.11 -12.05 7.75
N PRO A 47 -8.87 -11.40 6.84
CA PRO A 47 -8.41 -11.20 5.46
C PRO A 47 -7.22 -10.24 5.35
N PHE A 48 -7.16 -9.20 6.20
CA PHE A 48 -6.07 -8.23 6.14
C PHE A 48 -4.72 -8.82 6.54
N LYS A 49 -4.65 -9.74 7.52
CA LYS A 49 -3.36 -10.40 7.86
C LYS A 49 -2.78 -11.24 6.73
N ARG A 50 -3.62 -11.79 5.85
CA ARG A 50 -3.15 -12.52 4.66
C ARG A 50 -2.60 -11.53 3.63
N LEU A 51 -3.39 -10.50 3.33
CA LEU A 51 -3.00 -9.43 2.42
C LEU A 51 -1.71 -8.74 2.87
N GLU A 52 -1.59 -8.37 4.14
CA GLU A 52 -0.39 -7.77 4.72
C GLU A 52 0.85 -8.62 4.48
N ARG A 53 0.77 -9.93 4.74
CA ARG A 53 1.90 -10.84 4.49
C ARG A 53 2.26 -10.92 3.01
N GLU A 54 1.26 -11.03 2.14
CA GLU A 54 1.47 -11.11 0.69
C GLU A 54 2.10 -9.82 0.15
N LEU A 55 1.69 -8.66 0.67
CA LEU A 55 2.29 -7.36 0.37
C LEU A 55 3.73 -7.28 0.89
N LEU A 56 3.99 -7.62 2.16
CA LEU A 56 5.33 -7.56 2.77
C LEU A 56 6.37 -8.46 2.07
N GLU A 57 5.92 -9.50 1.35
CA GLU A 57 6.79 -10.37 0.56
C GLU A 57 7.11 -9.81 -0.84
N ARG A 58 6.34 -8.83 -1.34
CA ARG A 58 6.42 -8.33 -2.71
C ARG A 58 6.88 -6.87 -2.79
N VAL A 59 6.57 -6.06 -1.79
CA VAL A 59 6.93 -4.64 -1.78
C VAL A 59 8.43 -4.43 -1.52
N ARG A 60 9.00 -3.42 -2.14
CA ARG A 60 10.42 -3.05 -2.04
C ARG A 60 10.69 -2.29 -0.75
N GLU A 61 11.97 -2.08 -0.44
CA GLU A 61 12.40 -1.35 0.75
C GLU A 61 11.86 0.09 0.82
N LEU A 62 11.58 0.75 -0.31
CA LEU A 62 11.06 2.11 -0.33
C LEU A 62 9.53 2.19 -0.30
N ASP A 63 8.86 1.06 -0.47
CA ASP A 63 7.40 1.02 -0.48
C ASP A 63 6.88 1.03 0.96
N GLU A 64 5.74 1.70 1.16
CA GLU A 64 5.12 1.84 2.49
C GLU A 64 3.71 1.28 2.47
N ILE A 65 3.34 0.52 3.50
CA ILE A 65 2.01 -0.08 3.64
C ILE A 65 1.31 0.57 4.84
N GLY A 66 0.03 0.89 4.71
CA GLY A 66 -0.73 1.38 5.85
C GLY A 66 -2.23 1.40 5.63
N TRP A 67 -2.97 1.62 6.70
CA TRP A 67 -4.41 1.82 6.61
C TRP A 67 -4.72 3.07 5.80
N TYR A 68 -5.53 2.94 4.77
CA TYR A 68 -6.10 4.09 4.06
C TYR A 68 -7.31 4.63 4.84
N ASP A 69 -8.13 3.74 5.38
CA ASP A 69 -9.21 4.00 6.33
C ASP A 69 -9.57 2.71 7.09
N GLU A 70 -10.74 2.68 7.73
CA GLU A 70 -11.24 1.57 8.54
C GLU A 70 -11.41 0.24 7.77
N ARG A 71 -11.45 0.26 6.42
CA ARG A 71 -11.76 -0.92 5.59
C ARG A 71 -10.81 -1.11 4.42
N ARG A 72 -9.82 -0.25 4.27
CA ARG A 72 -8.94 -0.25 3.10
C ARG A 72 -7.48 -0.13 3.51
N ILE A 73 -6.63 -0.95 2.90
CA ILE A 73 -5.18 -0.87 3.04
C ILE A 73 -4.60 -0.22 1.79
N GLY A 74 -3.73 0.77 1.99
CA GLY A 74 -2.97 1.41 0.94
C GLY A 74 -1.53 0.90 0.88
N VAL A 75 -0.99 0.88 -0.34
CA VAL A 75 0.43 0.65 -0.63
C VAL A 75 0.94 1.85 -1.41
N LEU A 76 1.85 2.59 -0.81
CA LEU A 76 2.54 3.72 -1.42
C LEU A 76 3.78 3.20 -2.14
N LEU A 77 3.90 3.50 -3.43
CA LEU A 77 4.97 3.07 -4.32
C LEU A 77 5.74 4.28 -4.85
N PRO A 78 6.79 4.74 -4.15
CA PRO A 78 7.64 5.83 -4.63
C PRO A 78 8.31 5.48 -5.96
N HIS A 79 8.53 6.48 -6.82
CA HIS A 79 9.20 6.32 -8.12
C HIS A 79 8.56 5.28 -9.05
N THR A 80 7.28 4.98 -8.84
CA THR A 80 6.57 3.94 -9.58
C THR A 80 5.43 4.59 -10.37
N ALA A 81 5.46 4.43 -11.69
CA ALA A 81 4.39 4.84 -12.58
C ALA A 81 3.22 3.83 -12.54
N ALA A 82 2.13 4.17 -13.20
CA ALA A 82 0.88 3.42 -13.11
C ALA A 82 1.02 1.96 -13.56
N ASP A 83 1.82 1.68 -14.58
CA ASP A 83 2.09 0.34 -15.11
C ASP A 83 2.71 -0.61 -14.06
N GLY A 84 3.68 -0.11 -13.28
CA GLY A 84 4.28 -0.86 -12.18
C GLY A 84 3.29 -1.10 -11.04
N ALA A 85 2.39 -0.15 -10.78
CA ALA A 85 1.35 -0.28 -9.76
C ALA A 85 0.25 -1.27 -10.17
N GLU A 86 -0.15 -1.26 -11.45
CA GLU A 86 -1.09 -2.22 -12.04
C GLU A 86 -0.54 -3.64 -11.94
N SER A 87 0.73 -3.83 -12.29
CA SER A 87 1.40 -5.14 -12.18
C SER A 87 1.35 -5.69 -10.74
N LEU A 88 1.61 -4.85 -9.73
CA LEU A 88 1.50 -5.24 -8.33
C LEU A 88 0.06 -5.62 -7.94
N ALA A 89 -0.92 -4.84 -8.40
CA ALA A 89 -2.32 -5.09 -8.08
C ALA A 89 -2.80 -6.42 -8.68
N GLU A 90 -2.43 -6.71 -9.94
CA GLU A 90 -2.73 -7.96 -10.62
C GLU A 90 -2.09 -9.17 -9.91
N ASP A 91 -0.81 -9.07 -9.53
CA ASP A 91 -0.09 -10.14 -8.83
C ASP A 91 -0.73 -10.49 -7.47
N ILE A 92 -1.25 -9.49 -6.76
CA ILE A 92 -1.94 -9.69 -5.48
C ILE A 92 -3.33 -10.29 -5.70
N GLN A 93 -4.09 -9.83 -6.69
CA GLN A 93 -5.43 -10.35 -7.00
C GLN A 93 -5.41 -11.81 -7.47
N ALA A 94 -4.30 -12.27 -8.07
CA ALA A 94 -4.14 -13.64 -8.53
C ALA A 94 -3.86 -14.69 -7.42
N THR A 95 -3.77 -14.27 -6.15
CA THR A 95 -3.39 -15.12 -5.00
C THR A 95 -4.59 -15.56 -4.15
#